data_AF-A0A4Z1KIU2-F1
#
_entry.id   AF-A0A4Z1KIU2-F1
#
_cell.length_a   1.000
_cell.length_b   1.000
_cell.length_c   1.000
_cell.angle_alpha   90.00
_cell.angle_beta   90.00
_cell.angle_gamma   90.00
#
_symmetry.space_group_name_H-M   'P 1'
#
loop_
_entity.id
_entity.type
_entity.pdbx_description
1 polymer ?
#
loop_
_entity_poly.entity_id
_entity_poly.type
_entity_poly.pdbx_seq_one_letter_code
_entity_poly.pdbx_strand_id
1 'polypeptide(L)'
;MYKKQLIHPIFSLALSRPSNRIGHGNGYLALGGLPPITTYGAWATAPIQIVAIGEGYIQGALPWPQHQVYTLTPDNFIYHGSQRQKWNPKHWSPLSMPNSSSQVQLFIDSGTTLTFLPNSISSALAALYKPPAVYNLDLFAYSVPCNAKVPYFAVVIGGVSFPVDPRDMVQDDNTGTGNCVAGVSDGDPFDFYTLGDVFLKNVVVVFDVGASLLKFRSRGLY
;
A
#
# COMPACT_ATOMS: atom_id res chain seq x y z
N MET A 1 21.50 5.89 -15.65
CA MET A 1 22.58 5.40 -14.74
C MET A 1 22.85 3.90 -14.96
N TYR A 2 21.83 3.03 -14.90
CA TYR A 2 21.98 1.59 -15.18
C TYR A 2 22.61 1.24 -16.54
N LYS A 3 22.12 1.82 -17.66
CA LYS A 3 22.70 1.58 -19.00
C LYS A 3 24.19 1.96 -19.13
N LYS A 4 24.68 2.84 -18.25
CA LYS A 4 26.09 3.25 -18.17
C LYS A 4 26.86 2.44 -17.10
N GLN A 5 26.25 1.38 -16.55
CA GLN A 5 26.80 0.53 -15.49
C GLN A 5 27.21 1.28 -14.21
N LEU A 6 26.61 2.44 -13.94
CA LEU A 6 26.95 3.25 -12.76
C LEU A 6 26.25 2.80 -11.49
N ILE A 7 25.15 2.06 -11.61
CA ILE A 7 24.35 1.54 -10.50
C ILE A 7 23.74 0.19 -10.88
N HIS A 8 23.41 -0.62 -9.86
CA HIS A 8 22.52 -1.76 -10.03
C HIS A 8 21.13 -1.32 -10.51
N PRO A 9 20.38 -2.18 -11.22
CA PRO A 9 19.02 -1.89 -11.72
C PRO A 9 17.96 -1.95 -10.60
N ILE A 10 18.25 -1.30 -9.48
CA ILE A 10 17.35 -1.20 -8.34
C ILE A 10 17.18 0.26 -7.93
N PHE A 11 16.05 0.57 -7.34
CA PHE A 11 15.89 1.76 -6.49
C PHE A 11 15.07 1.39 -5.27
N SER A 12 15.14 2.20 -4.22
CA SER A 12 14.38 1.95 -3.00
C SER A 12 13.86 3.23 -2.39
N LEU A 13 12.75 3.10 -1.68
CA LEU A 13 12.02 4.20 -1.06
C LEU A 13 11.83 3.95 0.43
N ALA A 14 12.01 5.01 1.21
CA ALA A 14 11.74 5.03 2.64
C ALA A 14 11.15 6.39 3.05
N LEU A 15 9.82 6.48 3.15
CA LEU A 15 9.13 7.72 3.47
C LEU A 15 9.11 7.99 4.98
N SER A 16 9.57 9.15 5.43
CA SER A 16 9.61 9.45 6.87
C SER A 16 8.41 10.29 7.31
N ARG A 17 7.93 10.06 8.53
CA ARG A 17 7.02 10.99 9.21
C ARG A 17 7.77 12.27 9.57
N PRO A 18 7.14 13.46 9.48
CA PRO A 18 7.76 14.68 9.96
C PRO A 18 8.05 14.55 11.46
N SER A 19 9.28 14.84 11.88
CA SER A 19 9.58 14.95 13.31
C SER A 19 9.07 16.30 13.81
N ASN A 20 8.51 16.34 15.02
CA ASN A 20 7.90 17.53 15.64
C ASN A 20 8.93 18.67 15.92
N ARG A 21 10.16 18.56 15.40
CA ARG A 21 11.19 19.57 15.46
C ARG A 21 11.53 19.96 14.04
N ILE A 22 11.42 21.25 13.77
CA ILE A 22 11.97 21.97 12.62
C ILE A 22 13.35 21.36 12.28
N GLY A 23 13.43 20.52 11.23
CA GLY A 23 14.66 19.90 10.75
C GLY A 23 14.59 18.38 10.45
N HIS A 24 14.55 18.04 9.15
CA HIS A 24 15.06 16.80 8.56
C HIS A 24 14.25 15.48 8.63
N GLY A 25 12.93 15.52 8.40
CA GLY A 25 12.15 14.32 8.08
C GLY A 25 12.08 14.01 6.58
N ASN A 26 13.22 13.89 5.87
CA ASN A 26 13.22 13.96 4.39
C ASN A 26 13.01 12.62 3.65
N GLY A 27 12.80 11.51 4.37
CA GLY A 27 12.79 10.18 3.76
C GLY A 27 14.03 9.91 2.91
N TYR A 28 13.99 8.86 2.08
CA TYR A 28 15.04 8.58 1.10
C TYR A 28 14.45 7.99 -0.17
N LEU A 29 14.93 8.49 -1.31
CA LEU A 29 14.98 7.76 -2.57
C LEU A 29 16.44 7.37 -2.80
N ALA A 30 16.73 6.07 -2.84
CA ALA A 30 18.07 5.56 -3.12
C ALA A 30 18.10 4.89 -4.50
N LEU A 31 19.06 5.27 -5.35
CA LEU A 31 19.27 4.67 -6.66
C LEU A 31 20.46 3.71 -6.59
N GLY A 32 20.26 2.46 -7.00
CA GLY A 32 21.31 1.44 -7.03
C GLY A 32 21.57 0.68 -5.73
N GLY A 33 20.84 0.98 -4.66
CA GLY A 33 21.10 0.42 -3.34
C GLY A 33 19.97 0.64 -2.34
N LEU A 34 20.27 0.35 -1.08
CA LEU A 34 19.40 0.62 0.06
C LEU A 34 19.70 2.01 0.66
N PRO A 35 18.69 2.72 1.19
CA PRO A 35 18.91 3.93 1.98
C PRO A 35 19.64 3.61 3.29
N PRO A 36 20.42 4.56 3.84
CA PRO A 36 21.15 4.38 5.09
C PRO A 36 20.23 4.55 6.32
N ILE A 37 19.26 3.65 6.46
CA ILE A 37 18.28 3.67 7.56
C ILE A 37 18.17 2.32 8.26
N THR A 38 17.77 2.37 9.53
CA THR A 38 17.49 1.18 10.31
C THR A 38 16.22 0.50 9.81
N THR A 39 16.28 -0.83 9.69
CA THR A 39 15.15 -1.70 9.33
C THR A 39 15.14 -2.91 10.26
N TYR A 40 13.97 -3.52 10.43
CA TYR A 40 13.72 -4.56 11.41
C TYR A 40 13.06 -5.79 10.78
N GLY A 41 13.23 -6.94 11.42
CA GLY A 41 12.59 -8.19 11.01
C GLY A 41 13.11 -8.78 9.70
N ALA A 42 12.34 -9.70 9.14
CA ALA A 42 12.65 -10.40 7.89
C ALA A 42 12.33 -9.53 6.66
N TRP A 43 12.99 -9.83 5.55
CA TRP A 43 12.60 -9.32 4.24
C TRP A 43 11.41 -10.12 3.70
N ALA A 44 10.38 -9.42 3.21
CA ALA A 44 9.42 -9.97 2.28
C ALA A 44 9.92 -9.81 0.86
N THR A 45 9.56 -10.74 -0.02
CA THR A 45 9.81 -10.64 -1.46
C THR A 45 8.57 -11.07 -2.21
N ALA A 46 8.18 -10.30 -3.21
CA ALA A 46 7.08 -10.59 -4.13
C ALA A 46 7.48 -10.24 -5.57
N PRO A 47 6.97 -10.96 -6.58
CA PRO A 47 7.19 -10.59 -7.98
C PRO A 47 6.49 -9.25 -8.31
N ILE A 48 7.12 -8.44 -9.16
CA ILE A 48 6.42 -7.34 -9.84
C ILE A 48 5.48 -7.98 -10.86
N GLN A 49 4.19 -7.74 -10.68
CA GLN A 49 3.16 -8.27 -11.57
C GLN A 49 2.83 -7.28 -12.68
N ILE A 50 2.32 -7.81 -13.79
CA ILE A 50 1.65 -7.03 -14.81
C ILE A 50 0.20 -6.83 -14.33
N VAL A 51 -0.30 -5.61 -14.50
CA VAL A 51 -1.68 -5.26 -14.15
C VAL A 51 -2.64 -6.06 -15.03
N ALA A 52 -3.57 -6.77 -14.41
CA ALA A 52 -4.56 -7.58 -15.12
C ALA A 52 -5.82 -6.79 -15.54
N ILE A 53 -5.82 -5.46 -15.42
CA ILE A 53 -6.95 -4.62 -15.77
C ILE A 53 -7.15 -4.67 -17.29
N GLY A 54 -8.34 -5.10 -17.70
CA GLY A 54 -8.72 -5.32 -19.09
C GLY A 54 -8.86 -4.03 -19.91
N GLU A 55 -9.59 -4.12 -21.03
CA GLU A 55 -9.86 -2.98 -21.92
C GLU A 55 -10.43 -1.78 -21.13
N GLY A 56 -9.76 -0.63 -21.18
CA GLY A 56 -10.19 0.61 -20.49
C GLY A 56 -9.11 1.28 -19.66
N TYR A 57 -8.06 0.56 -19.24
CA TYR A 57 -6.84 1.20 -18.75
C TYR A 57 -6.07 1.79 -19.93
N ILE A 58 -5.53 3.01 -19.79
CA ILE A 58 -4.95 3.79 -20.89
C ILE A 58 -4.00 2.89 -21.70
N GLN A 59 -4.45 2.48 -22.89
CA GLN A 59 -3.59 1.75 -23.81
C GLN A 59 -2.52 2.74 -24.25
N GLY A 60 -1.37 2.71 -23.58
CA GLY A 60 -0.18 3.37 -24.09
C GLY A 60 0.08 2.88 -25.51
N ALA A 61 0.73 3.67 -26.35
CA ALA A 61 0.95 3.36 -27.76
C ALA A 61 1.80 2.08 -28.05
N LEU A 62 2.17 1.32 -27.02
CA LEU A 62 2.99 0.10 -27.11
C LEU A 62 2.13 -1.18 -27.13
N PRO A 63 2.62 -2.29 -27.70
CA PRO A 63 1.94 -3.58 -27.62
C PRO A 63 1.83 -4.07 -26.17
N TRP A 64 0.75 -4.79 -25.86
CA TRP A 64 0.57 -5.49 -24.58
C TRP A 64 1.44 -6.76 -24.50
N PRO A 65 1.90 -7.15 -23.29
CA PRO A 65 1.63 -6.51 -22.00
C PRO A 65 2.58 -5.34 -21.65
N GLN A 66 2.09 -4.36 -20.88
CA GLN A 66 2.87 -3.20 -20.46
C GLN A 66 3.08 -3.15 -18.93
N HIS A 67 4.30 -2.81 -18.51
CA HIS A 67 4.59 -2.46 -17.11
C HIS A 67 4.33 -0.96 -16.90
N GLN A 68 3.13 -0.62 -16.45
CA GLN A 68 2.74 0.78 -16.22
C GLN A 68 2.86 1.19 -14.75
N VAL A 69 2.69 0.24 -13.83
CA VAL A 69 2.73 0.46 -12.38
C VAL A 69 3.38 -0.73 -11.66
N TYR A 70 4.05 -0.47 -10.54
CA TYR A 70 4.61 -1.52 -9.70
C TYR A 70 3.50 -2.20 -8.91
N THR A 71 3.18 -3.42 -9.34
CA THR A 71 2.01 -4.15 -8.84
C THR A 71 2.43 -5.40 -8.10
N LEU A 72 1.71 -5.74 -7.04
CA LEU A 72 1.79 -7.05 -6.38
C LEU A 72 0.42 -7.52 -5.92
N THR A 73 0.33 -8.79 -5.57
CA THR A 73 -0.77 -9.32 -4.77
C THR A 73 -0.24 -9.61 -3.36
N PRO A 74 -0.77 -8.98 -2.30
CA PRO A 74 -0.42 -9.36 -0.94
C PRO A 74 -1.02 -10.73 -0.61
N ASP A 75 -0.41 -11.44 0.34
CA ASP A 75 -0.92 -12.72 0.79
C ASP A 75 -2.21 -12.55 1.61
N ASN A 76 -2.29 -11.48 2.42
CA ASN A 76 -3.45 -11.21 3.27
C ASN A 76 -3.46 -9.78 3.84
N PHE A 77 -4.59 -9.40 4.42
CA PHE A 77 -4.75 -8.25 5.30
C PHE A 77 -5.17 -8.70 6.70
N ILE A 78 -4.48 -8.21 7.72
CA ILE A 78 -4.77 -8.51 9.12
C ILE A 78 -5.47 -7.33 9.75
N TYR A 79 -6.70 -7.55 10.20
CA TYR A 79 -7.48 -6.64 11.04
C TYR A 79 -8.41 -7.46 11.95
N HIS A 80 -9.03 -6.82 12.93
CA HIS A 80 -9.90 -7.54 13.86
C HIS A 80 -11.07 -8.22 13.11
N GLY A 81 -11.12 -9.55 13.13
CA GLY A 81 -12.10 -10.36 12.41
C GLY A 81 -11.61 -10.98 11.10
N SER A 82 -10.43 -10.61 10.57
CA SER A 82 -9.94 -11.11 9.28
C SER A 82 -9.36 -12.54 9.31
N GLN A 83 -9.19 -13.14 10.50
CA GLN A 83 -8.62 -14.49 10.70
C GLN A 83 -9.38 -15.63 9.98
N ARG A 84 -10.58 -15.37 9.45
CA ARG A 84 -11.39 -16.33 8.70
C ARG A 84 -11.09 -16.37 7.19
N GLN A 85 -10.26 -15.46 6.67
CA GLN A 85 -9.95 -15.33 5.24
C GLN A 85 -8.54 -15.85 4.93
N LYS A 86 -8.30 -17.17 5.05
CA LYS A 86 -7.00 -17.77 4.70
C LYS A 86 -6.81 -17.87 3.18
N TRP A 87 -5.65 -17.40 2.72
CA TRP A 87 -5.13 -17.51 1.35
C TRP A 87 -4.59 -18.93 1.05
N ASN A 88 -4.85 -19.48 -0.14
CA ASN A 88 -4.35 -20.79 -0.61
C ASN A 88 -3.42 -20.64 -1.84
N PRO A 89 -2.10 -20.91 -1.71
CA PRO A 89 -1.08 -20.67 -2.75
C PRO A 89 -1.08 -21.59 -3.98
N LYS A 90 -1.85 -22.69 -4.01
CA LYS A 90 -1.55 -23.81 -4.92
C LYS A 90 -2.33 -23.89 -6.25
N HIS A 91 -3.21 -22.94 -6.56
CA HIS A 91 -3.97 -22.99 -7.82
C HIS A 91 -3.98 -21.60 -8.47
N TRP A 92 -3.22 -21.51 -9.57
CA TRP A 92 -3.15 -20.34 -10.43
C TRP A 92 -4.41 -20.27 -11.30
N SER A 93 -5.22 -19.24 -11.08
CA SER A 93 -6.15 -18.68 -12.07
C SER A 93 -6.39 -17.21 -11.70
N PRO A 94 -6.22 -16.25 -12.63
CA PRO A 94 -6.52 -14.86 -12.39
C PRO A 94 -8.02 -14.74 -12.13
N LEU A 95 -8.40 -13.96 -11.13
CA LEU A 95 -9.76 -13.95 -10.67
C LEU A 95 -10.51 -12.69 -11.08
N SER A 96 -11.58 -12.90 -11.83
CA SER A 96 -12.69 -11.98 -11.98
C SER A 96 -13.50 -11.89 -10.68
N MET A 97 -13.91 -10.69 -10.31
CA MET A 97 -15.05 -10.46 -9.40
C MET A 97 -16.34 -10.97 -10.07
N PRO A 98 -17.49 -11.18 -9.38
CA PRO A 98 -17.75 -11.57 -7.99
C PRO A 98 -18.40 -12.97 -7.93
N ASN A 99 -17.72 -13.92 -7.29
CA ASN A 99 -18.24 -15.04 -6.49
C ASN A 99 -17.12 -16.08 -6.37
N SER A 100 -16.45 -16.06 -5.21
CA SER A 100 -15.40 -16.95 -4.73
C SER A 100 -13.94 -16.61 -5.10
N SER A 101 -13.21 -16.13 -4.07
CA SER A 101 -11.77 -16.39 -3.82
C SER A 101 -10.65 -15.68 -4.61
N SER A 102 -10.90 -14.51 -5.21
CA SER A 102 -9.91 -13.64 -5.91
C SER A 102 -8.88 -12.95 -5.03
N GLN A 103 -7.59 -13.05 -5.36
CA GLN A 103 -6.56 -12.28 -4.68
C GLN A 103 -6.47 -10.85 -5.26
N VAL A 104 -6.41 -9.83 -4.40
CA VAL A 104 -6.47 -8.38 -4.76
C VAL A 104 -5.10 -7.91 -5.25
N GLN A 105 -4.98 -7.42 -6.49
CA GLN A 105 -3.75 -6.73 -6.93
C GLN A 105 -3.73 -5.30 -6.34
N LEU A 106 -2.55 -4.86 -5.90
CA LEU A 106 -2.31 -3.54 -5.34
C LEU A 106 -1.15 -2.86 -6.06
N PHE A 107 -1.28 -1.54 -6.26
CA PHE A 107 -0.19 -0.68 -6.70
C PHE A 107 0.64 -0.21 -5.52
N ILE A 108 1.96 -0.16 -5.70
CA ILE A 108 2.87 0.48 -4.77
C ILE A 108 3.13 1.90 -5.27
N ASP A 109 2.49 2.89 -4.64
CA ASP A 109 2.41 4.24 -5.20
C ASP A 109 2.65 5.32 -4.15
N SER A 110 3.84 5.91 -4.16
CA SER A 110 4.18 7.06 -3.32
C SER A 110 3.56 8.38 -3.79
N GLY A 111 2.82 8.38 -4.91
CA GLY A 111 1.99 9.50 -5.35
C GLY A 111 0.60 9.51 -4.70
N THR A 112 0.24 8.44 -3.98
CA THR A 112 -1.05 8.30 -3.31
C THR A 112 -0.88 8.38 -1.80
N THR A 113 -1.65 9.24 -1.14
CA THR A 113 -1.57 9.41 0.33
C THR A 113 -2.17 8.21 1.08
N LEU A 114 -3.40 7.82 0.75
CA LEU A 114 -4.15 6.78 1.47
C LEU A 114 -3.80 5.37 0.97
N THR A 115 -4.28 4.36 1.69
CA THR A 115 -4.39 3.01 1.16
C THR A 115 -5.80 2.79 0.61
N PHE A 116 -5.93 2.39 -0.65
CA PHE A 116 -7.22 2.08 -1.26
C PHE A 116 -7.36 0.56 -1.41
N LEU A 117 -8.45 0.00 -0.87
CA LEU A 117 -8.75 -1.44 -0.90
C LEU A 117 -10.18 -1.67 -1.41
N PRO A 118 -10.51 -2.90 -1.85
CA PRO A 118 -11.88 -3.24 -2.21
C PRO A 118 -12.87 -2.90 -1.08
N ASN A 119 -14.08 -2.49 -1.45
CA ASN A 119 -15.14 -2.13 -0.49
C ASN A 119 -15.36 -3.19 0.58
N SER A 120 -15.27 -4.48 0.19
CA SER A 120 -15.42 -5.62 1.11
C SER A 120 -14.42 -5.66 2.27
N ILE A 121 -13.24 -5.03 2.11
CA ILE A 121 -12.20 -4.93 3.14
C ILE A 121 -12.25 -3.55 3.80
N SER A 122 -12.33 -2.49 2.99
CA SER A 122 -12.25 -1.11 3.47
C SER A 122 -13.44 -0.75 4.36
N SER A 123 -14.66 -1.19 4.02
CA SER A 123 -15.86 -0.97 4.85
C SER A 123 -15.81 -1.73 6.19
N ALA A 124 -15.29 -2.96 6.19
CA ALA A 124 -15.11 -3.75 7.41
C ALA A 124 -14.10 -3.07 8.35
N LEU A 125 -13.04 -2.48 7.80
CA LEU A 125 -12.05 -1.74 8.58
C LEU A 125 -12.60 -0.39 9.08
N ALA A 126 -13.35 0.34 8.24
CA ALA A 126 -14.00 1.60 8.61
C ALA A 126 -14.95 1.43 9.81
N ALA A 127 -15.69 0.31 9.86
CA ALA A 127 -16.58 -0.04 10.97
C ALA A 127 -15.85 -0.29 12.31
N LEU A 128 -14.53 -0.56 12.29
CA LEU A 128 -13.75 -0.84 13.49
C LEU A 128 -13.18 0.42 14.17
N TYR A 129 -13.23 1.59 13.52
CA TYR A 129 -12.89 2.86 14.17
C TYR A 129 -13.88 3.17 15.30
N LYS A 130 -13.44 4.01 16.26
CA LYS A 130 -14.32 4.51 17.33
C LYS A 130 -14.25 6.05 17.42
N PRO A 131 -15.30 6.77 17.00
CA PRO A 131 -16.52 6.25 16.33
C PRO A 131 -16.21 5.65 14.95
N PRO A 132 -17.10 4.81 14.38
CA PRO A 132 -16.92 4.25 13.05
C PRO A 132 -16.70 5.33 11.99
N ALA A 133 -15.81 5.07 11.04
CA ALA A 133 -15.57 5.96 9.92
C ALA A 133 -16.72 5.83 8.89
N VAL A 134 -17.09 6.95 8.26
CA VAL A 134 -18.26 7.03 7.37
C VAL A 134 -17.81 7.51 6.00
N TYR A 135 -18.24 6.82 4.93
CA TYR A 135 -17.83 7.20 3.58
C TYR A 135 -18.40 8.57 3.21
N ASN A 136 -17.53 9.47 2.78
CA ASN A 136 -17.86 10.80 2.32
C ASN A 136 -17.57 10.89 0.81
N LEU A 137 -18.63 11.07 0.02
CA LEU A 137 -18.57 11.16 -1.43
C LEU A 137 -17.78 12.38 -1.93
N ASP A 138 -17.83 13.50 -1.21
CA ASP A 138 -17.11 14.72 -1.61
C ASP A 138 -15.59 14.57 -1.41
N LEU A 139 -15.19 13.75 -0.44
CA LEU A 139 -13.78 13.43 -0.17
C LEU A 139 -13.30 12.20 -0.94
N PHE A 140 -14.21 11.42 -1.53
CA PHE A 140 -13.95 10.06 -2.01
C PHE A 140 -13.21 9.20 -0.97
N ALA A 141 -13.55 9.40 0.31
CA ALA A 141 -12.86 8.77 1.42
C ALA A 141 -13.75 8.52 2.66
N TYR A 142 -13.37 7.56 3.50
CA TYR A 142 -13.99 7.43 4.83
C TYR A 142 -13.56 8.60 5.73
N SER A 143 -14.51 9.46 6.09
CA SER A 143 -14.35 10.52 7.07
C SER A 143 -14.44 9.99 8.50
N VAL A 144 -13.63 10.54 9.39
CA VAL A 144 -13.53 10.15 10.79
C VAL A 144 -13.10 11.35 11.66
N PRO A 145 -13.53 11.44 12.94
CA PRO A 145 -12.96 12.43 13.84
C PRO A 145 -11.44 12.25 13.99
N CYS A 146 -10.70 13.36 14.00
CA CYS A 146 -9.23 13.31 14.09
C CYS A 146 -8.67 12.64 15.35
N ASN A 147 -9.49 12.54 16.41
CA ASN A 147 -9.13 11.87 17.67
C ASN A 147 -9.73 10.45 17.80
N ALA A 148 -10.27 9.88 16.73
CA ALA A 148 -10.87 8.55 16.76
C ALA A 148 -9.84 7.48 17.14
N LYS A 149 -10.31 6.45 17.86
CA LYS A 149 -9.48 5.26 18.10
C LYS A 149 -9.43 4.44 16.81
N VAL A 150 -8.21 4.18 16.35
CA VAL A 150 -7.96 3.49 15.08
C VAL A 150 -7.89 1.96 15.29
N PRO A 151 -8.33 1.16 14.29
CA PRO A 151 -8.16 -0.28 14.33
C PRO A 151 -6.71 -0.70 14.04
N TYR A 152 -6.35 -1.90 14.49
CA TYR A 152 -5.13 -2.56 14.02
C TYR A 152 -5.30 -2.97 12.55
N PHE A 153 -4.30 -2.67 11.72
CA PHE A 153 -4.24 -3.05 10.32
C PHE A 153 -2.80 -3.46 9.95
N ALA A 154 -2.66 -4.55 9.21
CA ALA A 154 -1.38 -4.98 8.64
C ALA A 154 -1.56 -5.61 7.26
N VAL A 155 -0.56 -5.43 6.40
CA VAL A 155 -0.47 -6.10 5.09
C VAL A 155 0.52 -7.26 5.20
N VAL A 156 0.19 -8.43 4.66
CA VAL A 156 1.07 -9.60 4.63
C VAL A 156 1.59 -9.78 3.22
N ILE A 157 2.91 -9.82 3.06
CA ILE A 157 3.58 -9.99 1.75
C ILE A 157 4.70 -11.02 1.94
N GLY A 158 4.75 -12.04 1.09
CA GLY A 158 5.79 -13.08 1.15
C GLY A 158 5.90 -13.75 2.53
N GLY A 159 4.78 -13.93 3.23
CA GLY A 159 4.68 -14.50 4.58
C GLY A 159 5.08 -13.56 5.71
N VAL A 160 5.48 -12.32 5.44
CA VAL A 160 5.87 -11.33 6.45
C VAL A 160 4.75 -10.33 6.66
N SER A 161 4.38 -10.09 7.93
CA SER A 161 3.39 -9.09 8.29
C SER A 161 4.04 -7.71 8.48
N PHE A 162 3.41 -6.69 7.88
CA PHE A 162 3.78 -5.28 8.00
C PHE A 162 2.62 -4.51 8.64
N PRO A 163 2.62 -4.36 9.98
CA PRO A 163 1.66 -3.51 10.68
C PRO A 163 1.80 -2.05 10.23
N VAL A 164 0.67 -1.38 10.04
CA VAL A 164 0.61 0.06 9.81
C VAL A 164 0.56 0.77 11.16
N ASP A 165 1.39 1.80 11.33
CA ASP A 165 1.41 2.58 12.56
C ASP A 165 0.06 3.28 12.80
N PRO A 166 -0.48 3.26 14.03
CA PRO A 166 -1.73 3.94 14.35
C PRO A 166 -1.78 5.43 13.94
N ARG A 167 -0.64 6.13 13.94
CA ARG A 167 -0.57 7.55 13.52
C ARG A 167 -0.80 7.74 12.02
N ASP A 168 -0.60 6.71 11.21
CA ASP A 168 -0.88 6.78 9.77
C ASP A 168 -2.33 6.39 9.44
N MET A 169 -3.08 5.84 10.40
CA MET A 169 -4.47 5.41 10.18
C MET A 169 -5.48 6.57 10.24
N VAL A 170 -5.04 7.80 10.55
CA VAL A 170 -5.86 9.03 10.48
C VAL A 170 -5.04 10.11 9.80
N GLN A 171 -5.54 10.68 8.71
CA GLN A 171 -4.91 11.77 7.97
C GLN A 171 -5.80 13.01 8.03
N ASP A 172 -5.19 14.20 8.12
CA ASP A 172 -5.89 15.47 7.95
C ASP A 172 -6.57 15.48 6.57
N ASP A 173 -7.86 15.86 6.51
CA ASP A 173 -8.60 15.92 5.25
C ASP A 173 -8.24 17.16 4.41
N ASN A 174 -7.40 18.05 4.95
CA ASN A 174 -6.93 19.31 4.37
C ASN A 174 -8.04 20.27 3.95
N THR A 175 -9.27 20.07 4.45
CA THR A 175 -10.40 20.98 4.19
C THR A 175 -10.38 22.21 5.11
N GLY A 176 -9.58 22.17 6.18
CA GLY A 176 -9.57 23.19 7.22
C GLY A 176 -10.80 23.17 8.15
N THR A 177 -11.67 22.16 8.02
CA THR A 177 -12.89 22.03 8.84
C THR A 177 -12.67 21.28 10.15
N GLY A 178 -11.45 20.76 10.39
CA GLY A 178 -11.11 20.00 11.60
C GLY A 178 -11.56 18.53 11.56
N ASN A 179 -11.91 18.02 10.37
CA ASN A 179 -12.20 16.62 10.13
C ASN A 179 -10.96 15.91 9.55
N CYS A 180 -10.97 14.58 9.64
CA CYS A 180 -9.92 13.73 9.12
C CYS A 180 -10.50 12.62 8.25
N VAL A 181 -9.62 11.94 7.52
CA VAL A 181 -9.94 10.72 6.77
C VAL A 181 -9.22 9.53 7.37
N ALA A 182 -9.85 8.35 7.29
CA ALA A 182 -9.23 7.09 7.64
C ALA A 182 -8.07 6.79 6.67
N GLY A 183 -7.00 6.18 7.19
CA GLY A 183 -5.81 5.85 6.38
C GLY A 183 -6.07 4.78 5.31
N VAL A 184 -7.18 4.04 5.44
CA VAL A 184 -7.65 3.06 4.45
C VAL A 184 -9.02 3.49 3.95
N SER A 185 -9.18 3.52 2.63
CA SER A 185 -10.41 3.94 1.94
C SER A 185 -10.85 2.96 0.85
N ASP A 186 -12.06 3.19 0.35
CA ASP A 186 -12.67 2.44 -0.74
C ASP A 186 -12.06 2.82 -2.09
N GLY A 187 -11.52 1.83 -2.81
CA GLY A 187 -10.99 1.99 -4.16
C GLY A 187 -12.00 1.71 -5.27
N ASP A 188 -13.21 1.24 -4.92
CA ASP A 188 -14.26 0.93 -5.89
C ASP A 188 -14.97 2.22 -6.38
N PRO A 189 -15.52 2.23 -7.61
CA PRO A 189 -15.53 1.17 -8.61
C PRO A 189 -14.33 1.22 -9.59
N PHE A 190 -13.28 1.98 -9.26
CA PHE A 190 -12.15 2.21 -10.17
C PHE A 190 -11.11 1.08 -10.17
N ASP A 191 -11.23 0.13 -9.25
CA ASP A 191 -10.27 -0.96 -9.00
C ASP A 191 -8.82 -0.43 -8.82
N PHE A 192 -8.66 0.82 -8.38
CA PHE A 192 -7.38 1.48 -8.16
C PHE A 192 -6.83 1.14 -6.77
N TYR A 193 -6.72 -0.14 -6.46
CA TYR A 193 -6.27 -0.58 -5.16
C TYR A 193 -4.77 -0.31 -4.98
N THR A 194 -4.42 0.36 -3.91
CA THR A 194 -3.12 1.04 -3.80
C THR A 194 -2.62 1.02 -2.37
N LEU A 195 -1.35 0.67 -2.19
CA LEU A 195 -0.59 0.89 -0.96
C LEU A 195 0.18 2.22 -1.09
N GLY A 196 -0.45 3.29 -0.61
CA GLY A 196 0.11 4.63 -0.60
C GLY A 196 0.99 4.93 0.61
N ASP A 197 1.17 6.22 0.89
CA ASP A 197 2.01 6.74 1.98
C ASP A 197 1.67 6.13 3.35
N VAL A 198 0.39 5.89 3.63
CA VAL A 198 -0.08 5.23 4.86
C VAL A 198 0.64 3.89 5.09
N PHE A 199 0.84 3.09 4.04
CA PHE A 199 1.62 1.86 4.13
C PHE A 199 3.13 2.14 4.00
N LEU A 200 3.53 2.96 3.02
CA LEU A 200 4.93 3.17 2.64
C LEU A 200 5.78 3.85 3.73
N LYS A 201 5.18 4.62 4.65
CA LYS A 201 5.87 5.15 5.83
C LYS A 201 6.38 4.05 6.79
N ASN A 202 5.76 2.87 6.76
CA ASN A 202 6.04 1.76 7.67
C ASN A 202 7.10 0.78 7.17
N VAL A 203 7.52 0.90 5.91
CA VAL A 203 8.43 -0.04 5.25
C VAL A 203 9.54 0.68 4.49
N VAL A 204 10.64 -0.05 4.26
CA VAL A 204 11.50 0.19 3.10
C VAL A 204 11.01 -0.72 2.01
N VAL A 205 10.74 -0.15 0.84
CA VAL A 205 10.46 -0.91 -0.37
C VAL A 205 11.63 -0.79 -1.34
N VAL A 206 12.06 -1.93 -1.89
CA VAL A 206 13.06 -2.02 -2.95
C VAL A 206 12.36 -2.50 -4.20
N PHE A 207 12.53 -1.72 -5.27
CA PHE A 207 12.09 -2.02 -6.61
C PHE A 207 13.29 -2.59 -7.37
N ASP A 208 13.40 -3.91 -7.38
CA ASP A 208 14.45 -4.63 -8.09
C ASP A 208 13.99 -4.91 -9.52
N VAL A 209 14.18 -3.92 -10.39
CA VAL A 209 13.71 -3.96 -11.78
C VAL A 209 14.49 -5.02 -12.58
N GLY A 210 15.76 -5.23 -12.26
CA GLY A 210 16.59 -6.26 -12.91
C GLY A 210 16.12 -7.69 -12.63
N ALA A 211 15.60 -7.94 -11.43
CA ALA A 211 15.05 -9.25 -11.05
C ALA A 211 13.51 -9.33 -11.16
N SER A 212 12.84 -8.24 -11.52
CA SER A 212 11.37 -8.11 -11.48
C SER A 212 10.77 -8.44 -10.10
N LEU A 213 11.38 -7.91 -9.03
CA LEU A 213 10.95 -8.15 -7.64
C LEU A 213 10.67 -6.86 -6.87
N LEU A 214 9.70 -6.93 -5.97
CA LEU A 214 9.52 -6.00 -4.87
C LEU A 214 10.00 -6.65 -3.58
N LYS A 215 10.80 -5.92 -2.80
CA LYS A 215 11.29 -6.41 -1.50
C LYS A 215 10.90 -5.40 -0.42
N PHE A 216 10.35 -5.90 0.68
CA PHE A 216 9.86 -5.05 1.77
C PHE A 216 10.53 -5.42 3.08
N ARG A 217 10.81 -4.42 3.91
CA ARG A 217 11.26 -4.63 5.28
C ARG A 217 10.69 -3.56 6.20
N SER A 218 10.36 -3.95 7.43
CA SER A 218 9.77 -3.02 8.39
C SER A 218 10.77 -1.92 8.78
N ARG A 219 10.24 -0.70 8.97
CA ARG A 219 10.96 0.42 9.57
C ARG A 219 10.69 0.59 11.06
N GLY A 220 9.98 -0.38 11.66
CA GLY A 220 9.58 -0.35 13.05
C GLY A 220 8.42 0.63 13.31
N LEU A 221 7.85 0.54 14.50
CA LEU A 221 6.92 1.53 15.02
C LEU A 221 7.76 2.56 15.78
N TYR A 222 7.90 3.77 15.25
CA TYR A 222 8.68 4.85 15.88
C TYR A 222 7.91 6.15 15.81
#